data_AF-A0A6I2M434-F1
#
_entry.id   AF-A0A6I2M434-F1
#
_cell.length_a   1.000
_cell.length_b   1.000
_cell.length_c   1.000
_cell.angle_alpha   90.00
_cell.angle_beta   90.00
_cell.angle_gamma   90.00
#
_symmetry.space_group_name_H-M   'P 1'
#
loop_
_entity.id
_entity.type
_entity.pdbx_description
1 polymer ?
#
loop_
_entity_poly.entity_id
_entity_poly.type
_entity_poly.pdbx_seq_one_letter_code
_entity_poly.pdbx_strand_id
1 'polypeptide(L)'
;MLPPLGDAIDALNSEIAGVLSAPVPPLPAPEVVVHAVRAGLPGVGGFVGLSAEPQAEIHARVLDAEVTIRVMAASRAGLLAAEARAARDIIAADPVLMRRRGVLRIARISDPDAPVLEAGDGIAAPFGRDLRFAVRYEHRPQPVTGEGVIAAVPQDVALAGIGEDTRLLYATEFLTDPLADFDAVSGPGTGTEGAWAWDAAARELVQTGTRRGGADGPGGDKTGTWLVLRPSVAGGPLTDFVLRAEMRSDGPGGIGFVHGFRDPQNFGFALLEEPDGHRLLGRREGGAGSLLAADTAAGFPTGEWLRLRLLATGGTCELTLNERVVLTGRDDADAPPGAVGLFCRGAGQARFRHFRLTGL
;
A
#
# COMPACT_ATOMS: atom_id res chain seq x y z
N MET A 1 -0.96 -6.56 -11.73
CA MET A 1 -1.96 -6.33 -12.82
C MET A 1 -2.19 -7.63 -13.57
N LEU A 2 -3.43 -7.97 -13.93
CA LEU A 2 -3.72 -9.21 -14.67
C LEU A 2 -3.15 -9.15 -16.10
N PRO A 3 -2.46 -10.20 -16.58
CA PRO A 3 -1.96 -10.22 -17.95
C PRO A 3 -3.12 -10.14 -18.97
N PRO A 4 -2.95 -9.36 -20.05
CA PRO A 4 -3.82 -9.40 -21.22
C PRO A 4 -3.99 -10.83 -21.75
N LEU A 5 -5.16 -11.11 -22.35
CA LEU A 5 -5.39 -12.42 -22.98
C LEU A 5 -4.47 -12.65 -24.19
N GLY A 6 -4.16 -11.59 -24.95
CA GLY A 6 -3.25 -11.66 -26.09
C GLY A 6 -1.89 -12.21 -25.70
N ASP A 7 -1.28 -11.66 -24.65
CA ASP A 7 0.03 -12.09 -24.13
C ASP A 7 0.04 -13.58 -23.75
N ALA A 8 -1.05 -14.08 -23.15
CA ALA A 8 -1.17 -15.50 -22.80
C ALA A 8 -1.29 -16.40 -24.03
N ILE A 9 -1.96 -15.94 -25.09
CA ILE A 9 -2.07 -16.66 -26.37
C ILE A 9 -0.71 -16.69 -27.08
N ASP A 10 -0.01 -15.56 -27.13
CA ASP A 10 1.31 -15.44 -27.76
C ASP A 10 2.36 -16.27 -27.02
N ALA A 11 2.33 -16.24 -25.69
CA ALA A 11 3.20 -17.09 -24.87
C ALA A 11 2.93 -18.57 -25.10
N LEU A 12 1.66 -19.01 -25.13
CA LEU A 12 1.33 -20.41 -25.43
C LEU A 12 1.80 -20.80 -26.85
N ASN A 13 1.61 -19.93 -27.83
CA ASN A 13 2.08 -20.15 -29.20
C ASN A 13 3.60 -20.36 -29.25
N SER A 14 4.35 -19.47 -28.60
CA SER A 14 5.82 -19.57 -28.50
C SER A 14 6.27 -20.85 -27.79
N GLU A 15 5.59 -21.25 -26.71
CA GLU A 15 5.93 -22.47 -25.97
C GLU A 15 5.70 -23.73 -26.80
N ILE A 16 4.56 -23.83 -27.50
CA ILE A 16 4.28 -24.98 -28.38
C ILE A 16 5.25 -25.01 -29.55
N ALA A 17 5.51 -23.87 -30.21
CA ALA A 17 6.46 -23.80 -31.32
C ALA A 17 7.88 -24.20 -30.88
N GLY A 18 8.30 -23.81 -29.67
CA GLY A 18 9.62 -24.14 -29.12
C GLY A 18 9.83 -25.61 -28.77
N VAL A 19 8.76 -26.42 -28.69
CA VAL A 19 8.84 -27.87 -28.48
C VAL A 19 8.97 -28.64 -29.80
N LEU A 20 8.55 -28.05 -30.92
CA LEU A 20 8.55 -28.72 -32.21
C LEU A 20 9.98 -28.79 -32.80
N SER A 21 10.35 -29.98 -33.28
CA SER A 21 11.61 -30.18 -33.99
C SER A 21 11.62 -29.38 -35.30
N ALA A 22 12.77 -28.76 -35.59
CA ALA A 22 12.97 -28.06 -36.86
C ALA A 22 12.69 -28.99 -38.06
N PRO A 23 12.03 -28.50 -39.12
CA PRO A 23 11.82 -29.28 -40.33
C PRO A 23 13.16 -29.55 -41.03
N VAL A 24 13.20 -30.61 -41.85
CA VAL A 24 14.34 -30.85 -42.74
C VAL A 24 14.22 -29.86 -43.92
N PRO A 25 15.22 -28.99 -44.17
CA PRO A 25 15.20 -28.10 -45.33
C PRO A 25 14.99 -28.87 -46.63
N PRO A 26 14.25 -28.31 -47.62
CA PRO A 26 13.82 -26.91 -47.74
C PRO A 26 12.40 -26.64 -47.20
N LEU A 27 11.83 -27.52 -46.37
CA LEU A 27 10.45 -27.36 -45.91
C LEU A 27 10.30 -26.22 -44.89
N PRO A 28 9.17 -25.48 -44.93
CA PRO A 28 8.85 -24.47 -43.92
C PRO A 28 8.66 -25.10 -42.54
N ALA A 29 8.87 -24.30 -41.49
CA ALA A 29 8.57 -24.70 -40.11
C ALA A 29 7.06 -24.96 -39.94
N PRO A 30 6.66 -25.87 -39.04
CA PRO A 30 5.26 -26.04 -38.69
C PRO A 30 4.64 -24.71 -38.23
N GLU A 31 3.43 -24.42 -38.68
CA GLU A 31 2.70 -23.24 -38.22
C GLU A 31 1.87 -23.63 -36.99
N VAL A 32 1.88 -22.79 -35.96
CA VAL A 32 1.11 -23.00 -34.74
C VAL A 32 0.07 -21.90 -34.63
N VAL A 33 -1.19 -22.28 -34.45
CA VAL A 33 -2.32 -21.38 -34.27
C VAL A 33 -3.03 -21.76 -32.98
N VAL A 34 -3.27 -20.77 -32.12
CA VAL A 34 -3.90 -20.95 -30.81
C VAL A 34 -5.27 -20.30 -30.82
N HIS A 35 -6.31 -21.10 -30.54
CA HIS A 35 -7.69 -20.64 -30.39
C HIS A 35 -8.10 -20.75 -28.91
N ALA A 36 -8.23 -19.60 -28.24
CA ALA A 36 -8.71 -19.56 -26.87
C ALA A 36 -10.19 -20.01 -26.78
N VAL A 37 -10.46 -21.06 -25.99
CA VAL A 37 -11.82 -21.56 -25.74
C VAL A 37 -12.40 -20.92 -24.48
N ARG A 38 -11.60 -20.87 -23.41
CA ARG A 38 -11.98 -20.26 -22.13
C ARG A 38 -10.76 -19.62 -21.47
N ALA A 39 -10.94 -18.40 -20.99
CA ALA A 39 -9.96 -17.73 -20.14
C ALA A 39 -10.53 -17.57 -18.72
N GLY A 40 -9.69 -17.73 -17.71
CA GLY A 40 -10.06 -17.59 -16.31
C GLY A 40 -8.88 -17.14 -15.45
N LEU A 41 -9.16 -16.91 -14.17
CA LEU A 41 -8.17 -16.54 -13.18
C LEU A 41 -7.89 -17.75 -12.28
N PRO A 42 -6.62 -18.14 -12.08
CA PRO A 42 -6.25 -19.06 -11.01
C PRO A 42 -6.31 -18.34 -9.65
N GLY A 43 -6.43 -19.13 -8.56
CA GLY A 43 -6.38 -18.59 -7.20
C GLY A 43 -7.48 -17.56 -6.88
N VAL A 44 -7.20 -16.69 -5.91
CA VAL A 44 -8.08 -15.57 -5.55
C VAL A 44 -7.65 -14.35 -6.37
N GLY A 45 -8.49 -13.93 -7.31
CA GLY A 45 -8.25 -12.75 -8.14
C GLY A 45 -7.11 -12.87 -9.15
N GLY A 46 -6.57 -14.07 -9.41
CA GLY A 46 -5.44 -14.28 -10.33
C GLY A 46 -4.06 -14.36 -9.64
N PHE A 47 -3.99 -14.12 -8.34
CA PHE A 47 -2.74 -14.19 -7.58
C PHE A 47 -2.25 -15.64 -7.44
N VAL A 48 -1.00 -15.90 -7.81
CA VAL A 48 -0.37 -17.23 -7.70
C VAL A 48 0.92 -17.26 -6.91
N GLY A 49 1.46 -16.12 -6.50
CA GLY A 49 2.64 -16.04 -5.64
C GLY A 49 3.42 -14.74 -5.77
N LEU A 50 4.62 -14.72 -5.21
CA LEU A 50 5.56 -13.61 -5.27
C LEU A 50 6.80 -14.03 -6.07
N SER A 51 7.30 -13.12 -6.90
CA SER A 51 8.62 -13.25 -7.53
C SER A 51 9.68 -12.70 -6.57
N ALA A 52 10.84 -13.34 -6.49
CA ALA A 52 11.96 -12.82 -5.71
C ALA A 52 12.82 -11.83 -6.51
N GLU A 53 12.85 -11.97 -7.84
CA GLU A 53 13.72 -11.24 -8.75
C GLU A 53 12.96 -10.90 -10.04
N PRO A 54 12.49 -9.64 -10.23
CA PRO A 54 12.38 -8.61 -9.20
C PRO A 54 11.27 -8.95 -8.19
N GLN A 55 11.31 -8.32 -7.01
CA GLN A 55 10.25 -8.48 -6.01
C GLN A 55 8.95 -7.87 -6.53
N ALA A 56 7.96 -8.70 -6.83
CA ALA A 56 6.64 -8.28 -7.30
C ALA A 56 5.61 -9.41 -7.18
N GLU A 57 4.33 -9.06 -7.12
CA GLU A 57 3.25 -10.03 -7.18
C GLU A 57 3.19 -10.72 -8.56
N ILE A 58 3.02 -12.03 -8.55
CA ILE A 58 2.79 -12.81 -9.77
C ILE A 58 1.29 -13.02 -9.91
N HIS A 59 0.74 -12.37 -10.91
CA HIS A 59 -0.63 -12.57 -11.37
C HIS A 59 -0.60 -13.48 -12.59
N ALA A 60 -1.44 -14.50 -12.61
CA ALA A 60 -1.52 -15.45 -13.69
C ALA A 60 -2.90 -15.47 -14.34
N ARG A 61 -2.95 -16.04 -15.54
CA ARG A 61 -4.18 -16.32 -16.27
C ARG A 61 -4.18 -17.77 -16.71
N VAL A 62 -5.29 -18.46 -16.47
CA VAL A 62 -5.50 -19.81 -16.98
C VAL A 62 -6.27 -19.72 -18.29
N LEU A 63 -5.78 -20.45 -19.28
CA LEU A 63 -6.31 -20.54 -20.62
C LEU A 63 -6.57 -22.02 -20.94
N ASP A 64 -7.83 -22.36 -21.22
CA ASP A 64 -8.17 -23.56 -21.97
C ASP A 64 -8.23 -23.17 -23.45
N ALA A 65 -7.38 -23.77 -24.27
CA ALA A 65 -7.23 -23.46 -25.68
C ALA A 65 -7.25 -24.72 -26.54
N GLU A 66 -7.63 -24.53 -27.79
CA GLU A 66 -7.37 -25.46 -28.85
C GLU A 66 -6.17 -24.98 -29.66
N VAL A 67 -5.15 -25.82 -29.79
CA VAL A 67 -3.93 -25.53 -30.53
C VAL A 67 -3.92 -26.36 -31.81
N THR A 68 -3.84 -25.68 -32.94
CA THR A 68 -3.71 -26.28 -34.26
C THR A 68 -2.27 -26.15 -34.73
N ILE A 69 -1.63 -27.28 -35.00
CA ILE A 69 -0.27 -27.36 -35.54
C ILE A 69 -0.38 -27.85 -36.98
N ARG A 70 -0.05 -26.97 -37.92
CA ARG A 70 -0.02 -27.28 -39.34
C ARG A 70 1.35 -27.81 -39.72
N VAL A 71 1.40 -29.08 -40.09
CA VAL A 71 2.61 -29.70 -40.64
C VAL A 71 2.55 -29.71 -42.17
N MET A 72 3.71 -29.57 -42.80
CA MET A 72 3.84 -29.45 -44.26
C MET A 72 4.91 -30.41 -44.79
N ALA A 73 4.73 -30.88 -46.02
CA ALA A 73 5.69 -31.76 -46.70
C ALA A 73 5.64 -31.66 -48.23
N ALA A 74 6.75 -32.06 -48.88
CA ALA A 74 6.84 -32.13 -50.33
C ALA A 74 6.19 -33.38 -50.94
N SER A 75 5.88 -34.39 -50.12
CA SER A 75 5.24 -35.63 -50.55
C SER A 75 4.31 -36.18 -49.47
N ARG A 76 3.36 -37.03 -49.85
CA ARG A 76 2.41 -37.66 -48.93
C ARG A 76 3.09 -38.55 -47.88
N ALA A 77 4.13 -39.29 -48.28
CA ALA A 77 4.94 -40.08 -47.34
C ALA A 77 5.71 -39.17 -46.36
N GLY A 78 6.24 -38.04 -46.84
CA GLY A 78 6.86 -37.02 -46.00
C GLY A 78 5.88 -36.37 -45.02
N LEU A 79 4.62 -36.19 -45.42
CA LEU A 79 3.57 -35.63 -44.55
C LEU A 79 3.30 -36.54 -43.36
N LEU A 80 3.14 -37.85 -43.59
CA LEU A 80 2.95 -38.82 -42.52
C LEU A 80 4.13 -38.82 -41.53
N ALA A 81 5.36 -38.72 -42.05
CA ALA A 81 6.56 -38.62 -41.21
C ALA A 81 6.61 -37.30 -40.41
N ALA A 82 6.22 -36.18 -41.03
CA ALA A 82 6.15 -34.87 -40.36
C ALA A 82 5.07 -34.84 -39.28
N GLU A 83 3.89 -35.41 -39.55
CA GLU A 83 2.81 -35.58 -38.58
C GLU A 83 3.27 -36.41 -37.38
N ALA A 84 3.83 -37.60 -37.64
CA ALA A 84 4.29 -38.49 -36.58
C ALA A 84 5.39 -37.86 -35.72
N ARG A 85 6.26 -37.04 -36.34
CA ARG A 85 7.28 -36.27 -35.64
C ARG A 85 6.66 -35.18 -34.75
N ALA A 86 5.82 -34.30 -35.29
CA ALA A 86 5.19 -33.23 -34.52
C ALA A 86 4.33 -33.76 -33.37
N ALA A 87 3.55 -34.83 -33.60
CA ALA A 87 2.79 -35.48 -32.54
C ALA A 87 3.70 -36.07 -31.45
N ARG A 88 4.83 -36.67 -31.83
CA ARG A 88 5.82 -37.18 -30.88
C ARG A 88 6.49 -36.06 -30.10
N ASP A 89 6.88 -34.96 -30.75
CA ASP A 89 7.52 -33.82 -30.10
C ASP A 89 6.63 -33.27 -28.97
N ILE A 90 5.33 -33.10 -29.23
CA ILE A 90 4.37 -32.59 -28.23
C ILE A 90 4.09 -33.61 -27.12
N ILE A 91 3.86 -34.89 -27.46
CA ILE A 91 3.47 -35.91 -26.48
C ILE A 91 4.66 -36.38 -25.63
N ALA A 92 5.86 -36.44 -26.23
CA ALA A 92 7.08 -36.88 -25.56
C ALA A 92 7.87 -35.71 -24.93
N ALA A 93 7.37 -34.48 -25.03
CA ALA A 93 7.94 -33.33 -24.32
C ALA A 93 8.04 -33.63 -22.83
N ASP A 94 9.14 -33.18 -22.20
CA ASP A 94 9.36 -33.39 -20.77
C ASP A 94 8.20 -32.75 -19.96
N PRO A 95 7.39 -33.56 -19.25
CA PRO A 95 6.22 -33.06 -18.52
C PRO A 95 6.61 -32.12 -17.38
N VAL A 96 7.82 -32.21 -16.82
CA VAL A 96 8.30 -31.30 -15.78
C VAL A 96 8.62 -29.94 -16.37
N LEU A 97 9.33 -29.92 -17.51
CA LEU A 97 9.65 -28.69 -18.22
C LEU A 97 8.37 -27.99 -18.72
N MET A 98 7.43 -28.75 -19.29
CA MET A 98 6.14 -28.23 -19.78
C MET A 98 5.33 -27.58 -18.65
N ARG A 99 5.25 -28.22 -17.47
CA ARG A 99 4.58 -27.62 -16.30
C ARG A 99 5.29 -26.36 -15.81
N ARG A 100 6.63 -26.34 -15.80
CA ARG A 100 7.40 -25.13 -15.43
C ARG A 100 7.14 -23.96 -16.38
N ARG A 101 6.89 -24.26 -17.66
CA ARG A 101 6.49 -23.29 -18.70
C ARG A 101 5.00 -22.92 -18.68
N GLY A 102 4.22 -23.50 -17.76
CA GLY A 102 2.80 -23.20 -17.59
C GLY A 102 1.84 -24.16 -18.30
N VAL A 103 2.32 -25.15 -19.07
CA VAL A 103 1.45 -26.11 -19.74
C VAL A 103 1.04 -27.22 -18.76
N LEU A 104 -0.21 -27.15 -18.28
CA LEU A 104 -0.73 -28.02 -17.22
C LEU A 104 -1.29 -29.34 -17.79
N ARG A 105 -1.88 -29.29 -18.98
CA ARG A 105 -2.46 -30.46 -19.66
C ARG A 105 -2.41 -30.27 -21.17
N ILE A 106 -2.07 -31.33 -21.90
CA ILE A 106 -2.21 -31.42 -23.36
C ILE A 106 -2.92 -32.73 -23.67
N ALA A 107 -3.87 -32.70 -24.60
CA ALA A 107 -4.50 -33.89 -25.16
C ALA A 107 -4.69 -33.70 -26.66
N ARG A 108 -4.29 -34.68 -27.47
CA ARG A 108 -4.61 -34.68 -28.90
C ARG A 108 -6.11 -34.88 -29.06
N ILE A 109 -6.75 -34.00 -29.83
CA ILE A 109 -8.18 -34.07 -30.16
C ILE A 109 -8.41 -34.23 -31.67
N SER A 110 -7.33 -34.29 -32.47
CA SER A 110 -7.42 -34.42 -33.91
C SER A 110 -8.04 -35.76 -34.30
N ASP A 111 -8.88 -35.73 -35.33
CA ASP A 111 -9.35 -36.92 -36.03
C ASP A 111 -8.17 -37.52 -36.85
N PRO A 112 -7.84 -38.81 -36.72
CA PRO A 112 -6.86 -39.46 -37.60
C PRO A 112 -7.19 -39.32 -39.10
N ASP A 113 -8.46 -39.06 -39.44
CA ASP A 113 -8.94 -38.88 -40.81
C ASP A 113 -9.01 -37.41 -41.24
N ALA A 114 -8.32 -36.50 -40.53
CA ALA A 114 -8.24 -35.09 -40.94
C ALA A 114 -7.76 -34.96 -42.41
N PRO A 115 -8.45 -34.14 -43.22
CA PRO A 115 -8.16 -34.02 -44.65
C PRO A 115 -6.72 -33.55 -44.87
N VAL A 116 -6.12 -34.03 -45.95
CA VAL A 116 -4.84 -33.52 -46.43
C VAL A 116 -5.12 -32.19 -47.13
N LEU A 117 -4.44 -31.14 -46.70
CA LEU A 117 -4.43 -29.85 -47.36
C LEU A 117 -3.50 -29.91 -48.58
N GLU A 118 -3.91 -29.31 -49.67
CA GLU A 118 -3.13 -29.20 -50.90
C GLU A 118 -2.73 -27.74 -51.15
N ALA A 119 -1.83 -27.47 -52.11
CA ALA A 119 -1.40 -26.11 -52.43
C ALA A 119 -2.56 -25.15 -52.76
N GLY A 120 -3.69 -25.67 -53.26
CA GLY A 120 -4.92 -24.91 -53.51
C GLY A 120 -5.60 -24.35 -52.26
N ASP A 121 -5.31 -24.91 -51.08
CA ASP A 121 -5.85 -24.49 -49.78
C ASP A 121 -5.04 -23.34 -49.13
N GLY A 122 -4.16 -22.70 -49.91
CA GLY A 122 -3.39 -21.54 -49.47
C GLY A 122 -2.13 -21.88 -48.67
N ILE A 123 -1.64 -23.13 -48.73
CA ILE A 123 -0.35 -23.53 -48.14
C ILE A 123 0.78 -23.46 -49.18
N ALA A 124 1.98 -23.10 -48.74
CA ALA A 124 3.15 -22.99 -49.63
C ALA A 124 3.72 -24.36 -50.05
N ALA A 125 3.43 -25.43 -49.29
CA ALA A 125 3.90 -26.77 -49.57
C ALA A 125 2.86 -27.58 -50.39
N PRO A 126 3.28 -28.58 -51.17
CA PRO A 126 2.36 -29.43 -51.93
C PRO A 126 1.34 -30.17 -51.06
N PHE A 127 1.71 -30.52 -49.82
CA PHE A 127 0.85 -31.23 -48.88
C PHE A 127 0.96 -30.65 -47.47
N GLY A 128 -0.18 -30.57 -46.76
CA GLY A 128 -0.24 -30.16 -45.36
C GLY A 128 -1.32 -30.91 -44.57
N ARG A 129 -1.26 -30.80 -43.24
CA ARG A 129 -2.27 -31.36 -42.33
C ARG A 129 -2.27 -30.62 -41.00
N ASP A 130 -3.47 -30.43 -40.46
CA ASP A 130 -3.69 -29.75 -39.18
C ASP A 130 -3.83 -30.78 -38.05
N LEU A 131 -3.00 -30.64 -37.02
CA LEU A 131 -3.04 -31.43 -35.79
C LEU A 131 -3.63 -30.59 -34.67
N ARG A 132 -4.78 -30.99 -34.14
CA ARG A 132 -5.50 -30.28 -33.09
C ARG A 132 -5.23 -30.88 -31.72
N PHE A 133 -4.96 -30.03 -30.74
CA PHE A 133 -4.73 -30.37 -29.35
C PHE A 133 -5.58 -29.51 -28.42
N ALA A 134 -6.21 -30.10 -27.41
CA ALA A 134 -6.76 -29.36 -26.28
C ALA A 134 -5.65 -29.12 -25.26
N VAL A 135 -5.42 -27.86 -24.89
CA VAL A 135 -4.34 -27.45 -23.99
C VAL A 135 -4.89 -26.61 -22.85
N ARG A 136 -4.53 -26.96 -21.62
CA ARG A 136 -4.72 -26.09 -20.44
C ARG A 136 -3.38 -25.47 -20.07
N TYR A 137 -3.32 -24.14 -20.12
CA TYR A 137 -2.13 -23.34 -19.95
C TYR A 137 -2.33 -22.31 -18.84
N GLU A 138 -1.30 -22.08 -18.03
CA GLU A 138 -1.27 -21.02 -17.03
C GLU A 138 -0.13 -20.06 -17.35
N HIS A 139 -0.50 -18.88 -17.86
CA HIS A 139 0.46 -17.84 -18.19
C HIS A 139 0.87 -17.08 -16.93
N ARG A 140 2.16 -17.11 -16.61
CA ARG A 140 2.79 -16.43 -15.47
C ARG A 140 3.83 -15.44 -15.99
N PRO A 141 3.45 -14.21 -16.37
CA PRO A 141 4.43 -13.23 -16.82
C PRO A 141 5.46 -13.00 -15.70
N GLN A 142 6.75 -13.09 -16.05
CA GLN A 142 7.78 -12.65 -15.12
C GLN A 142 7.71 -11.12 -15.02
N PRO A 143 7.62 -10.55 -13.82
CA PRO A 143 7.64 -9.12 -13.65
C PRO A 143 8.97 -8.57 -14.20
N VAL A 144 8.91 -7.63 -15.14
CA VAL A 144 10.12 -6.99 -15.73
C VAL A 144 10.59 -5.79 -14.92
N THR A 145 9.73 -5.26 -14.08
CA THR A 145 10.02 -4.20 -13.11
C THR A 145 9.56 -4.71 -11.76
N GLY A 146 10.36 -4.44 -10.73
CA GLY A 146 9.87 -4.63 -9.36
C GLY A 146 8.73 -3.66 -9.14
N GLU A 147 7.62 -4.14 -8.58
CA GLU A 147 6.76 -3.25 -7.84
C GLU A 147 7.65 -2.76 -6.70
N GLY A 148 7.91 -1.45 -6.66
CA GLY A 148 8.89 -0.87 -5.74
C GLY A 148 8.70 -1.52 -4.39
N VAL A 149 9.76 -2.18 -3.90
CA VAL A 149 9.71 -2.88 -2.62
C VAL A 149 9.04 -1.90 -1.68
N ILE A 150 7.91 -2.32 -1.11
CA ILE A 150 7.36 -1.65 0.05
C ILE A 150 8.43 -1.88 1.14
N ALA A 151 9.52 -1.10 1.08
CA ALA A 151 10.75 -1.27 1.87
C ALA A 151 10.46 -1.15 3.37
N ALA A 152 9.37 -0.45 3.66
CA ALA A 152 8.57 -0.61 4.84
C ALA A 152 7.13 -0.74 4.36
N VAL A 153 6.43 -1.82 4.74
CA VAL A 153 4.99 -1.67 4.98
C VAL A 153 4.99 -0.58 6.03
N PRO A 154 4.31 0.57 5.86
CA PRO A 154 4.08 1.44 6.99
C PRO A 154 3.41 0.52 8.00
N GLN A 155 4.17 0.10 9.01
CA GLN A 155 3.69 -0.67 10.15
C GLN A 155 2.93 0.34 11.01
N ASP A 156 1.95 0.95 10.37
CA ASP A 156 0.90 1.74 10.95
C ASP A 156 -0.17 0.84 11.58
N VAL A 157 -0.05 -0.47 11.32
CA VAL A 157 -0.47 -1.56 12.19
C VAL A 157 0.78 -2.07 12.93
N ALA A 158 1.41 -1.20 13.73
CA ALA A 158 2.24 -1.69 14.81
C ALA A 158 1.30 -2.45 15.74
N LEU A 159 1.52 -3.76 15.83
CA LEU A 159 0.96 -4.71 16.79
C LEU A 159 1.27 -4.24 18.23
N ALA A 160 0.59 -3.19 18.65
CA ALA A 160 0.38 -2.81 20.03
C ALA A 160 -1.13 -2.68 20.21
N GLY A 161 -1.79 -3.83 20.41
CA GLY A 161 -3.15 -3.85 20.94
C GLY A 161 -4.28 -3.48 19.98
N ILE A 162 -4.18 -3.77 18.67
CA ILE A 162 -5.39 -3.83 17.84
C ILE A 162 -6.19 -5.06 18.28
N GLY A 163 -6.99 -4.89 19.35
CA GLY A 163 -8.03 -5.83 19.72
C GLY A 163 -9.14 -5.82 18.68
N GLU A 164 -10.11 -6.74 18.81
CA GLU A 164 -11.31 -6.76 17.97
C GLU A 164 -12.12 -5.44 18.04
N ASP A 165 -11.84 -4.60 19.04
CA ASP A 165 -12.56 -3.36 19.35
C ASP A 165 -11.96 -2.09 18.73
N THR A 166 -10.86 -2.18 17.98
CA THR A 166 -10.25 -1.00 17.35
C THR A 166 -11.16 -0.38 16.29
N ARG A 167 -11.45 0.92 16.44
CA ARG A 167 -12.41 1.62 15.59
C ARG A 167 -11.87 2.97 15.13
N LEU A 168 -12.03 3.26 13.83
CA LEU A 168 -11.84 4.61 13.30
C LEU A 168 -12.92 5.53 13.88
N LEU A 169 -12.52 6.51 14.70
CA LEU A 169 -13.44 7.44 15.34
C LEU A 169 -13.60 8.71 14.50
N TYR A 170 -12.51 9.19 13.92
CA TYR A 170 -12.51 10.40 13.11
C TYR A 170 -11.36 10.39 12.10
N ALA A 171 -11.63 10.88 10.90
CA ALA A 171 -10.61 11.08 9.86
C ALA A 171 -11.01 12.23 8.96
N THR A 172 -10.06 13.10 8.66
CA THR A 172 -10.27 14.19 7.71
C THR A 172 -9.00 14.48 6.95
N GLU A 173 -9.17 14.55 5.63
CA GLU A 173 -8.14 14.97 4.67
C GLU A 173 -8.27 16.49 4.39
N PHE A 174 -9.09 17.20 5.18
CA PHE A 174 -9.40 18.63 5.04
C PHE A 174 -9.87 19.05 3.64
N LEU A 175 -10.60 18.15 2.96
CA LEU A 175 -11.26 18.43 1.66
C LEU A 175 -12.38 19.48 1.80
N THR A 176 -12.93 19.62 3.01
CA THR A 176 -13.93 20.60 3.41
C THR A 176 -13.52 21.21 4.75
N ASP A 177 -14.11 22.36 5.10
CA ASP A 177 -13.87 23.03 6.38
C ASP A 177 -14.13 22.08 7.56
N PRO A 178 -13.09 21.68 8.32
CA PRO A 178 -13.24 20.78 9.45
C PRO A 178 -13.54 21.54 10.75
N LEU A 179 -13.47 22.88 10.79
CA LEU A 179 -13.46 23.65 12.04
C LEU A 179 -14.74 23.48 12.86
N ALA A 180 -15.85 23.15 12.21
CA ALA A 180 -17.12 22.87 12.90
C ALA A 180 -17.03 21.67 13.87
N ASP A 181 -16.07 20.76 13.67
CA ASP A 181 -15.87 19.56 14.48
C ASP A 181 -14.97 19.80 15.70
N PHE A 182 -14.35 20.98 15.80
CA PHE A 182 -13.37 21.31 16.84
C PHE A 182 -13.81 22.50 17.70
N ASP A 183 -13.25 22.55 18.90
CA ASP A 183 -13.28 23.71 19.78
C ASP A 183 -11.90 24.35 19.84
N ALA A 184 -11.83 25.61 19.44
CA ALA A 184 -10.62 26.42 19.58
C ALA A 184 -10.54 26.99 21.00
N VAL A 185 -9.45 26.68 21.70
CA VAL A 185 -9.24 27.09 23.09
C VAL A 185 -7.86 27.74 23.22
N SER A 186 -7.77 28.80 24.02
CA SER A 186 -6.48 29.41 24.37
C SER A 186 -6.27 29.40 25.87
N GLY A 187 -5.05 29.06 26.27
CA GLY A 187 -4.65 28.94 27.66
C GLY A 187 -4.12 30.24 28.24
N PRO A 188 -3.80 30.24 29.54
CA PRO A 188 -3.08 31.36 30.15
C PRO A 188 -1.69 31.52 29.51
N GLY A 189 -1.18 32.75 29.45
CA GLY A 189 0.15 33.03 28.92
C GLY A 189 0.28 34.41 28.30
N THR A 190 1.36 34.62 27.56
CA THR A 190 1.64 35.85 26.79
C THR A 190 1.39 35.60 25.30
N GLY A 191 1.36 36.65 24.48
CA GLY A 191 1.09 36.57 23.04
C GLY A 191 -0.39 36.76 22.68
N THR A 192 -0.70 36.62 21.40
CA THR A 192 -2.07 36.73 20.86
C THR A 192 -2.83 35.42 21.01
N GLU A 193 -4.16 35.51 21.22
CA GLU A 193 -5.02 34.32 21.27
C GLU A 193 -4.91 33.46 20.01
N GLY A 194 -5.26 32.18 20.14
CA GLY A 194 -5.33 31.25 19.03
C GLY A 194 -6.34 31.70 17.98
N ALA A 195 -5.84 31.91 16.76
CA ALA A 195 -6.62 32.17 15.58
C ALA A 195 -6.46 30.99 14.62
N TRP A 196 -7.43 30.09 14.66
CA TRP A 196 -7.49 28.89 13.80
C TRP A 196 -8.37 29.16 12.59
N ALA A 197 -7.88 28.84 11.41
CA ALA A 197 -8.58 29.04 10.14
C ALA A 197 -8.38 27.86 9.21
N TRP A 198 -9.37 27.58 8.36
CA TRP A 198 -9.23 26.63 7.26
C TRP A 198 -8.80 27.36 5.99
N ASP A 199 -7.67 26.95 5.43
CA ASP A 199 -7.21 27.38 4.11
C ASP A 199 -7.71 26.37 3.07
N ALA A 200 -8.81 26.72 2.39
CA ALA A 200 -9.43 25.86 1.38
C ALA A 200 -8.54 25.61 0.16
N ALA A 201 -7.66 26.54 -0.20
CA ALA A 201 -6.78 26.40 -1.35
C ALA A 201 -5.63 25.42 -1.05
N ALA A 202 -5.05 25.54 0.14
CA ALA A 202 -3.99 24.65 0.61
C ALA A 202 -4.51 23.33 1.20
N ARG A 203 -5.81 23.25 1.52
CA ARG A 203 -6.46 22.16 2.29
C ARG A 203 -5.76 21.93 3.63
N GLU A 204 -5.60 23.02 4.37
CA GLU A 204 -4.87 23.05 5.63
C GLU A 204 -5.69 23.71 6.72
N LEU A 205 -5.43 23.31 7.97
CA LEU A 205 -5.69 24.16 9.11
C LEU A 205 -4.48 25.03 9.39
N VAL A 206 -4.69 26.32 9.61
CA VAL A 206 -3.68 27.31 9.92
C VAL A 206 -3.93 27.89 11.30
N GLN A 207 -2.89 27.96 12.11
CA GLN A 207 -2.88 28.65 13.40
C GLN A 207 -1.96 29.87 13.28
N THR A 208 -2.46 31.06 13.65
CA THR A 208 -1.67 32.30 13.61
C THR A 208 -1.47 32.99 14.96
N GLY A 209 -2.03 32.42 16.03
CA GLY A 209 -1.89 32.95 17.39
C GLY A 209 -0.52 32.65 18.00
N THR A 210 0.01 33.58 18.80
CA THR A 210 1.33 33.42 19.43
C THR A 210 1.25 33.10 20.92
N ARG A 211 0.08 32.68 21.42
CA ARG A 211 -0.11 32.34 22.84
C ARG A 211 0.91 31.30 23.29
N ARG A 212 1.67 31.63 24.33
CA ARG A 212 2.59 30.71 25.02
C ARG A 212 2.57 30.94 26.53
N GLY A 213 2.71 29.86 27.29
CA GLY A 213 2.94 29.93 28.73
C GLY A 213 3.73 28.71 29.23
N GLY A 214 4.06 28.73 30.52
CA GLY A 214 5.02 27.80 31.13
C GLY A 214 6.48 28.17 30.81
N ALA A 215 7.42 27.51 31.49
CA ALA A 215 8.85 27.75 31.32
C ALA A 215 9.34 27.42 29.90
N ASP A 216 10.41 28.07 29.46
CA ASP A 216 11.00 27.84 28.13
C ASP A 216 11.83 26.55 28.07
N GLY A 217 12.36 26.08 29.20
CA GLY A 217 13.05 24.79 29.29
C GLY A 217 12.11 23.58 29.16
N PRO A 218 12.62 22.34 29.38
CA PRO A 218 11.87 21.09 29.21
C PRO A 218 10.84 20.80 30.33
N GLY A 219 10.15 21.83 30.82
CA GLY A 219 9.14 21.71 31.87
C GLY A 219 7.83 21.10 31.38
N GLY A 220 7.09 20.47 32.30
CA GLY A 220 5.75 19.93 32.06
C GLY A 220 4.63 20.98 32.10
N ASP A 221 4.93 22.25 32.33
CA ASP A 221 3.98 23.33 32.58
C ASP A 221 3.56 24.10 31.30
N LYS A 222 3.86 23.54 30.13
CA LYS A 222 3.61 24.15 28.82
C LYS A 222 2.13 24.45 28.60
N THR A 223 1.82 25.66 28.16
CA THR A 223 0.47 26.12 27.80
C THR A 223 0.52 26.94 26.50
N GLY A 224 -0.61 27.04 25.79
CA GLY A 224 -0.68 27.68 24.48
C GLY A 224 -2.08 27.70 23.91
N THR A 225 -2.24 27.34 22.64
CA THR A 225 -3.54 27.25 21.95
C THR A 225 -3.82 25.82 21.54
N TRP A 226 -5.07 25.41 21.65
CA TRP A 226 -5.52 24.09 21.28
C TRP A 226 -6.64 24.18 20.24
N LEU A 227 -6.68 23.16 19.38
CA LEU A 227 -7.84 22.86 18.55
C LEU A 227 -8.28 21.44 18.90
N VAL A 228 -9.31 21.34 19.72
CA VAL A 228 -9.72 20.10 20.39
C VAL A 228 -10.90 19.49 19.65
N LEU A 229 -10.79 18.23 19.23
CA LEU A 229 -11.90 17.54 18.58
C LEU A 229 -13.03 17.37 19.59
N ARG A 230 -14.24 17.77 19.20
CA ARG A 230 -15.41 17.66 20.09
C ARG A 230 -15.64 16.20 20.47
N PRO A 231 -15.84 15.89 21.78
CA PRO A 231 -16.12 14.53 22.21
C PRO A 231 -17.33 13.90 21.48
N SER A 232 -18.35 14.70 21.12
CA SER A 232 -19.51 14.22 20.37
C SER A 232 -19.18 13.71 18.97
N VAL A 233 -18.11 14.24 18.35
CA VAL A 233 -17.62 13.79 17.04
C VAL A 233 -16.79 12.52 17.19
N ALA A 234 -16.00 12.41 18.26
CA ALA A 234 -15.19 11.23 18.56
C ALA A 234 -15.98 10.06 19.17
N GLY A 235 -17.26 10.26 19.53
CA GLY A 235 -18.08 9.25 20.21
C GLY A 235 -17.91 9.18 21.73
N GLY A 236 -17.21 10.15 22.33
CA GLY A 236 -16.96 10.25 23.77
C GLY A 236 -15.52 10.70 24.10
N PRO A 237 -15.21 10.92 25.39
CA PRO A 237 -13.84 11.13 25.86
C PRO A 237 -13.04 9.81 25.80
N LEU A 238 -11.73 9.90 25.55
CA LEU A 238 -10.88 8.73 25.25
C LEU A 238 -9.76 8.53 26.27
N THR A 239 -9.45 7.26 26.57
CA THR A 239 -8.24 6.83 27.32
C THR A 239 -7.20 6.23 26.39
N ASP A 240 -7.62 5.30 25.52
CA ASP A 240 -6.74 4.51 24.66
C ASP A 240 -7.02 4.83 23.20
N PHE A 241 -6.01 5.32 22.49
CA PHE A 241 -6.17 5.79 21.11
C PHE A 241 -4.85 5.87 20.35
N VAL A 242 -4.97 5.96 19.03
CA VAL A 242 -3.92 6.39 18.12
C VAL A 242 -4.37 7.67 17.44
N LEU A 243 -3.59 8.73 17.63
CA LEU A 243 -3.78 10.03 16.99
C LEU A 243 -2.67 10.31 15.98
N ARG A 244 -3.03 10.80 14.80
CA ARG A 244 -2.10 11.13 13.71
C ARG A 244 -2.46 12.46 13.07
N ALA A 245 -1.43 13.20 12.69
CA ALA A 245 -1.54 14.39 11.88
C ALA A 245 -0.22 14.68 11.18
N GLU A 246 -0.31 15.37 10.05
CA GLU A 246 0.82 16.07 9.46
C GLU A 246 0.87 17.50 9.99
N MET A 247 2.06 17.96 10.36
CA MET A 247 2.27 19.27 10.95
C MET A 247 3.49 19.95 10.33
N ARG A 248 3.41 21.27 10.15
CA ARG A 248 4.53 22.13 9.76
C ARG A 248 4.45 23.42 10.57
N SER A 249 5.58 24.01 10.91
CA SER A 249 5.65 25.40 11.33
C SER A 249 6.72 26.12 10.54
N ASP A 250 6.38 27.26 9.96
CA ASP A 250 7.31 28.10 9.19
C ASP A 250 8.10 29.07 10.13
N GLY A 251 7.73 29.13 11.41
CA GLY A 251 8.32 30.01 12.42
C GLY A 251 8.59 29.31 13.76
N PRO A 252 9.13 30.05 14.75
CA PRO A 252 9.47 29.50 16.07
C PRO A 252 8.22 29.14 16.87
N GLY A 253 8.43 28.40 17.97
CA GLY A 253 7.40 27.91 18.87
C GLY A 253 7.33 26.39 18.85
N GLY A 254 6.27 25.86 19.44
CA GLY A 254 6.02 24.43 19.47
C GLY A 254 4.72 24.01 18.82
N ILE A 255 4.75 22.83 18.20
CA ILE A 255 3.62 22.15 17.56
C ILE A 255 3.51 20.72 18.07
N GLY A 256 2.30 20.18 18.15
CA GLY A 256 2.09 18.80 18.53
C GLY A 256 0.64 18.47 18.86
N PHE A 257 0.45 17.54 19.79
CA PHE A 257 -0.85 17.03 20.18
C PHE A 257 -1.22 17.40 21.61
N VAL A 258 -2.52 17.47 21.84
CA VAL A 258 -3.12 17.44 23.18
C VAL A 258 -3.99 16.20 23.31
N HIS A 259 -4.00 15.60 24.50
CA HIS A 259 -4.82 14.44 24.80
C HIS A 259 -5.34 14.50 26.24
N GLY A 260 -6.39 13.72 26.53
CA GLY A 260 -7.02 13.75 27.85
C GLY A 260 -7.49 15.16 28.25
N PHE A 261 -7.77 16.03 27.27
CA PHE A 261 -8.09 17.43 27.51
C PHE A 261 -9.48 17.55 28.15
N ARG A 262 -9.53 18.16 29.32
CA ARG A 262 -10.77 18.53 30.02
C ARG A 262 -10.94 20.05 30.08
N ASP A 263 -9.83 20.74 30.33
CA ASP A 263 -9.75 22.20 30.40
C ASP A 263 -8.28 22.65 30.34
N PRO A 264 -7.98 23.97 30.26
CA PRO A 264 -6.61 24.50 30.22
C PRO A 264 -5.73 24.21 31.46
N GLN A 265 -6.25 23.57 32.50
CA GLN A 265 -5.52 23.15 33.70
C GLN A 265 -5.34 21.61 33.77
N ASN A 266 -6.01 20.85 32.91
CA ASN A 266 -6.12 19.39 32.98
C ASN A 266 -6.01 18.76 31.58
N PHE A 267 -4.80 18.38 31.17
CA PHE A 267 -4.52 17.75 29.87
C PHE A 267 -3.13 17.09 29.83
N GLY A 268 -2.96 16.11 28.93
CA GLY A 268 -1.65 15.62 28.48
C GLY A 268 -1.24 16.24 27.15
N PHE A 269 0.06 16.29 26.87
CA PHE A 269 0.56 16.86 25.63
C PHE A 269 1.80 16.12 25.10
N ALA A 270 1.93 16.16 23.78
CA ALA A 270 3.14 15.86 23.04
C ALA A 270 3.54 17.11 22.26
N LEU A 271 4.76 17.61 22.44
CA LEU A 271 5.20 18.89 21.88
C LEU A 271 6.58 18.76 21.26
N LEU A 272 6.74 19.25 20.04
CA LEU A 272 8.03 19.54 19.41
C LEU A 272 8.23 21.05 19.46
N GLU A 273 9.36 21.54 19.96
CA GLU A 273 9.62 22.97 20.19
C GLU A 273 10.94 23.43 19.58
N GLU A 274 10.92 24.61 18.95
CA GLU A 274 12.04 25.29 18.30
C GLU A 274 11.98 26.81 18.68
N PRO A 275 13.09 27.52 18.94
CA PRO A 275 14.49 27.14 18.74
C PRO A 275 15.14 26.35 19.90
N ASP A 276 14.41 26.16 21.00
CA ASP A 276 14.99 25.53 22.20
C ASP A 276 15.37 24.05 21.99
N GLY A 277 14.88 23.43 20.90
CA GLY A 277 15.36 22.13 20.46
C GLY A 277 14.89 21.00 21.38
N HIS A 278 13.60 21.00 21.73
CA HIS A 278 13.06 20.06 22.69
C HIS A 278 11.89 19.26 22.11
N ARG A 279 11.80 17.99 22.49
CA ARG A 279 10.60 17.16 22.35
C ARG A 279 10.15 16.77 23.74
N LEU A 280 8.87 16.93 24.01
CA LEU A 280 8.32 16.73 25.35
C LEU A 280 7.07 15.86 25.27
N LEU A 281 6.96 14.90 26.19
CA LEU A 281 5.71 14.31 26.63
C LEU A 281 5.48 14.78 28.05
N GLY A 282 4.32 15.37 28.33
CA GLY A 282 4.02 15.91 29.65
C GLY A 282 2.53 15.89 29.95
N ARG A 283 2.22 16.23 31.20
CA ARG A 283 0.85 16.33 31.69
C ARG A 283 0.70 17.54 32.59
N ARG A 284 -0.49 18.11 32.59
CA ARG A 284 -0.93 19.17 33.47
C ARG A 284 -2.17 18.70 34.22
N GLU A 285 -2.16 18.79 35.55
CA GLU A 285 -3.29 18.43 36.42
C GLU A 285 -3.45 19.50 37.49
N GLY A 286 -4.64 20.08 37.62
CA GLY A 286 -4.88 21.21 38.53
C GLY A 286 -3.98 22.42 38.26
N GLY A 287 -3.46 22.56 37.04
CA GLY A 287 -2.53 23.61 36.67
C GLY A 287 -1.05 23.34 37.01
N ALA A 288 -0.72 22.22 37.65
CA ALA A 288 0.66 21.80 37.88
C ALA A 288 1.13 20.90 36.74
N GLY A 289 2.31 21.18 36.19
CA GLY A 289 2.90 20.42 35.08
C GLY A 289 3.89 19.35 35.55
N SER A 290 3.81 18.16 34.96
CA SER A 290 4.79 17.07 35.11
C SER A 290 5.30 16.62 33.75
N LEU A 291 6.55 16.20 33.71
CA LEU A 291 7.17 15.65 32.51
C LEU A 291 7.11 14.12 32.56
N LEU A 292 6.68 13.50 31.46
CA LEU A 292 6.68 12.05 31.30
C LEU A 292 7.93 11.57 30.56
N ALA A 293 8.37 12.34 29.56
CA ALA A 293 9.62 12.12 28.84
C ALA A 293 10.09 13.40 28.14
N ALA A 294 11.40 13.56 27.96
CA ALA A 294 11.96 14.64 27.15
C ALA A 294 13.18 14.17 26.36
N ASP A 295 13.37 14.78 25.19
CA ASP A 295 14.62 14.84 24.46
C ASP A 295 14.97 16.33 24.33
N THR A 296 16.03 16.75 25.01
CA THR A 296 16.43 18.16 25.09
C THR A 296 17.49 18.55 24.07
N ALA A 297 17.84 17.63 23.16
CA ALA A 297 18.88 17.83 22.15
C ALA A 297 18.31 17.79 20.72
N ALA A 298 16.99 17.72 20.57
CA ALA A 298 16.33 17.64 19.28
C ALA A 298 14.98 18.37 19.32
N GLY A 299 14.78 19.32 18.41
CA GLY A 299 13.49 19.96 18.14
C GLY A 299 12.87 19.39 16.87
N PHE A 300 12.47 20.30 15.98
CA PHE A 300 11.96 19.97 14.66
C PHE A 300 12.48 20.96 13.59
N PRO A 301 12.68 20.52 12.33
CA PRO A 301 13.06 21.43 11.25
C PRO A 301 11.89 22.34 10.87
N THR A 302 12.11 23.66 10.87
CA THR A 302 11.12 24.63 10.41
C THR A 302 10.92 24.55 8.90
N GLY A 303 9.70 24.82 8.43
CA GLY A 303 9.35 24.78 7.00
C GLY A 303 9.18 23.39 6.39
N GLU A 304 9.36 22.32 7.16
CA GLU A 304 9.17 20.94 6.70
C GLU A 304 7.88 20.32 7.23
N TRP A 305 7.24 19.48 6.40
CA TRP A 305 6.10 18.67 6.82
C TRP A 305 6.59 17.46 7.62
N LEU A 306 6.02 17.30 8.81
CA LEU A 306 6.33 16.25 9.76
C LEU A 306 5.13 15.34 9.92
N ARG A 307 5.35 14.03 9.92
CA ARG A 307 4.31 13.03 10.23
C ARG A 307 4.40 12.64 11.70
N LEU A 308 3.45 13.07 12.50
CA LEU A 308 3.39 12.76 13.92
C LEU A 308 2.33 11.69 14.20
N ARG A 309 2.66 10.77 15.10
CA ARG A 309 1.71 9.81 15.68
C ARG A 309 1.89 9.76 17.19
N LEU A 310 0.80 9.88 17.93
CA LEU A 310 0.73 9.64 19.37
C LEU A 310 -0.09 8.36 19.61
N LEU A 311 0.52 7.37 20.24
CA LEU A 311 -0.16 6.19 20.78
C LEU A 311 -0.29 6.38 22.28
N ALA A 312 -1.52 6.39 22.80
CA ALA A 312 -1.81 6.35 24.22
C ALA A 312 -2.50 5.02 24.52
N THR A 313 -1.92 4.21 25.39
CA THR A 313 -2.52 2.93 25.81
C THR A 313 -2.07 2.52 27.21
N GLY A 314 -3.01 2.16 28.09
CA GLY A 314 -2.71 1.63 29.42
C GLY A 314 -1.78 2.52 30.25
N GLY A 315 -1.97 3.85 30.17
CA GLY A 315 -1.13 4.85 30.83
C GLY A 315 0.22 5.12 30.16
N THR A 316 0.57 4.44 29.07
CA THR A 316 1.80 4.71 28.32
C THR A 316 1.50 5.61 27.12
N CYS A 317 2.36 6.59 26.88
CA CYS A 317 2.32 7.46 25.70
C CYS A 317 3.59 7.28 24.88
N GLU A 318 3.43 7.05 23.58
CA GLU A 318 4.53 6.92 22.61
C GLU A 318 4.36 7.95 21.50
N LEU A 319 5.35 8.82 21.33
CA LEU A 319 5.42 9.79 20.24
C LEU A 319 6.33 9.27 19.14
N THR A 320 5.78 9.18 17.93
CA THR A 320 6.50 8.86 16.70
C THR A 320 6.60 10.12 15.84
N LEU A 321 7.77 10.37 15.29
CA LEU A 321 8.06 11.44 14.33
C LEU A 321 8.67 10.82 13.07
N ASN A 322 8.03 11.03 11.91
CA ASN A 322 8.45 10.45 10.62
C ASN A 322 8.69 8.94 10.72
N GLU A 323 7.71 8.23 11.28
CA GLU A 323 7.70 6.77 11.47
C GLU A 323 8.73 6.23 12.48
N ARG A 324 9.54 7.09 13.12
CA ARG A 324 10.46 6.69 14.19
C ARG A 324 9.93 7.09 15.56
N VAL A 325 9.90 6.15 16.51
CA VAL A 325 9.64 6.47 17.92
C VAL A 325 10.73 7.40 18.41
N VAL A 326 10.33 8.57 18.92
CA VAL A 326 11.25 9.59 19.45
C VAL A 326 11.11 9.77 20.95
N LEU A 327 9.95 9.50 21.53
CA LEU A 327 9.72 9.53 22.97
C LEU A 327 8.75 8.42 23.39
N THR A 328 9.00 7.86 24.56
CA THR A 328 8.08 6.99 25.28
C THR A 328 8.04 7.47 26.72
N GLY A 329 6.85 7.79 27.23
CA GLY A 329 6.60 8.20 28.60
C GLY A 329 5.52 7.34 29.23
N ARG A 330 5.58 7.18 30.55
CA ARG A 330 4.54 6.48 31.31
C ARG A 330 3.92 7.44 32.30
N ASP A 331 2.60 7.43 32.33
CA ASP A 331 1.78 8.13 33.29
C ASP A 331 1.22 7.09 34.26
N ASP A 332 1.78 7.05 35.47
CA ASP A 332 1.37 6.12 36.51
C ASP A 332 0.07 6.56 37.22
N ALA A 333 -0.43 7.77 36.94
CA ALA A 333 -1.74 8.19 37.37
C ALA A 333 -2.79 7.69 36.39
N ASP A 334 -3.88 7.08 36.90
CA ASP A 334 -5.06 6.76 36.10
C ASP A 334 -5.53 8.03 35.39
N ALA A 335 -5.19 8.16 34.11
CA ALA A 335 -5.50 9.35 33.33
C ALA A 335 -7.00 9.35 33.06
N PRO A 336 -7.77 10.33 33.56
CA PRO A 336 -9.19 10.39 33.26
C PRO A 336 -9.35 10.60 31.75
N PRO A 337 -10.34 9.95 31.12
CA PRO A 337 -10.60 10.12 29.71
C PRO A 337 -10.85 11.59 29.38
N GLY A 338 -10.44 12.01 28.19
CA GLY A 338 -10.66 13.38 27.74
C GLY A 338 -10.61 13.53 26.24
N ALA A 339 -10.73 14.77 25.78
CA ALA A 339 -10.68 15.08 24.37
C ALA A 339 -9.24 15.08 23.84
N VAL A 340 -9.10 14.98 22.52
CA VAL A 340 -7.82 14.95 21.83
C VAL A 340 -7.79 16.02 20.74
N GLY A 341 -6.61 16.48 20.35
CA GLY A 341 -6.52 17.52 19.34
C GLY A 341 -5.11 18.00 19.03
N LEU A 342 -5.04 19.17 18.42
CA LEU A 342 -3.81 19.84 18.04
C LEU A 342 -3.40 20.84 19.12
N PHE A 343 -2.09 21.03 19.28
CA PHE A 343 -1.50 21.94 20.26
C PHE A 343 -0.44 22.81 19.60
N CYS A 344 -0.51 24.11 19.84
CA CYS A 344 0.54 25.08 19.52
C CYS A 344 0.96 25.84 20.77
N ARG A 345 2.27 26.04 20.96
CA ARG A 345 2.83 26.96 21.96
C ARG A 345 3.65 28.03 21.26
N GLY A 346 3.13 29.24 21.13
CA GLY A 346 3.82 30.34 20.49
C GLY A 346 4.04 30.20 18.96
N ALA A 347 3.53 29.13 18.34
CA ALA A 347 3.76 28.81 16.93
C ALA A 347 2.74 29.48 16.01
N GLY A 348 2.85 30.81 15.82
CA GLY A 348 1.93 31.60 15.00
C GLY A 348 2.04 31.43 13.48
N GLN A 349 2.72 30.37 13.02
CA GLN A 349 2.87 30.00 11.62
C GLN A 349 2.70 28.48 11.44
N ALA A 350 1.89 27.86 12.29
CA ALA A 350 1.65 26.42 12.29
C ALA A 350 0.56 26.04 11.29
N ARG A 351 0.77 24.89 10.63
CA ARG A 351 -0.09 24.34 9.59
C ARG A 351 -0.28 22.84 9.82
N PHE A 352 -1.49 22.35 9.53
CA PHE A 352 -1.88 20.98 9.82
C PHE A 352 -2.64 20.35 8.65
N ARG A 353 -2.39 19.06 8.40
CA ARG A 353 -3.06 18.22 7.39
C ARG A 353 -3.30 16.80 7.93
N HIS A 354 -4.18 16.05 7.26
CA HIS A 354 -4.40 14.61 7.46
C HIS A 354 -4.59 14.20 8.94
N PHE A 355 -5.65 14.69 9.58
CA PHE A 355 -5.94 14.36 10.98
C PHE A 355 -6.73 13.06 11.07
N ARG A 356 -6.23 12.09 11.84
CA ARG A 356 -6.88 10.79 12.03
C ARG A 356 -6.81 10.32 13.48
N LEU A 357 -7.93 9.84 13.99
CA LEU A 357 -8.11 9.33 15.33
C LEU A 357 -8.76 7.95 15.31
N THR A 358 -8.10 7.00 15.94
CA THR A 358 -8.55 5.63 16.10
C THR A 358 -8.63 5.31 17.59
N GLY A 359 -9.77 4.81 18.06
CA GLY A 359 -9.92 4.27 19.42
C GLY A 359 -9.44 2.81 19.46
N LEU A 360 -8.88 2.40 20.59
CA LEU A 360 -8.32 1.05 20.79
C LEU A 360 -9.24 0.14 21.61
#